data_AF-A0AAI9GLE0-F1
#
_entry.id   AF-A0AAI9GLE0-F1
#
_cell.length_a   1.000
_cell.length_b   1.000
_cell.length_c   1.000
_cell.angle_alpha   90.00
_cell.angle_beta   90.00
_cell.angle_gamma   90.00
#
_symmetry.space_group_name_H-M   'P 1'
#
loop_
_entity.id
_entity.type
_entity.pdbx_description
1 polymer ?
#
loop_
_entity_poly.entity_id
_entity_poly.type
_entity_poly.pdbx_seq_one_letter_code
_entity_poly.pdbx_strand_id
1 'polypeptide(L)' 'MCGRFAQSHTREEYLAYLAEEAERDIAYDPEPIGRYNVAPGTKVLLLSERDEQLYLDPVHWGYAPGWWDK' A
#
# COMPACT_ATOMS: atom_id res chain seq x y z
N MET A 1 10.96 14.94 -6.24
CA MET A 1 9.72 14.25 -6.67
C MET A 1 10.08 12.78 -6.88
N CYS A 2 9.58 11.86 -6.06
CA CYS A 2 9.85 10.42 -6.21
C CYS A 2 8.81 9.82 -7.17
N GLY A 3 9.21 9.57 -8.42
CA GLY A 3 8.33 9.04 -9.48
C GLY A 3 8.35 7.52 -9.62
N ARG A 4 9.11 6.80 -8.79
CA ARG A 4 9.18 5.33 -8.72
C ARG A 4 9.69 4.90 -7.34
N PHE A 5 9.35 3.69 -6.93
CA PHE A 5 9.84 3.05 -5.70
C PHE A 5 9.75 1.52 -5.79
N ALA A 6 10.26 0.82 -4.77
CA ALA A 6 10.15 -0.62 -4.63
C ALA A 6 9.24 -1.00 -3.45
N GLN A 7 8.36 -1.97 -3.67
CA GLN A 7 7.58 -2.69 -2.67
C GLN A 7 7.72 -4.18 -2.98
N SER A 8 8.81 -4.79 -2.50
CA SER A 8 9.27 -6.11 -2.94
C SER A 8 9.14 -7.22 -1.91
N HIS A 9 9.05 -6.88 -0.63
CA HIS A 9 9.00 -7.83 0.48
C HIS A 9 7.58 -8.35 0.74
N THR A 10 7.43 -9.28 1.69
CA THR A 10 6.12 -9.78 2.14
C THR A 10 5.36 -8.70 2.91
N ARG A 11 4.05 -8.88 3.11
CA ARG A 11 3.23 -7.93 3.89
C ARG A 11 3.72 -7.86 5.33
N GLU A 12 4.03 -9.02 5.90
CA GLU A 12 4.43 -9.19 7.29
C GLU A 12 5.76 -8.52 7.60
N GLU A 13 6.71 -8.51 6.66
CA GLU A 13 7.98 -7.79 6.84
C GLU A 13 7.76 -6.28 7.02
N TYR A 14 6.79 -5.68 6.31
CA TYR A 14 6.43 -4.28 6.52
C TYR A 14 5.62 -4.07 7.81
N LEU A 15 4.64 -4.94 8.06
CA LEU A 15 3.72 -4.83 9.20
C LEU A 15 4.43 -5.05 10.54
N ALA A 16 5.47 -5.88 10.60
CA ALA A 16 6.25 -6.10 11.81
C ALA A 16 6.87 -4.79 12.36
N TYR A 17 7.18 -3.82 11.50
CA TYR A 17 7.74 -2.53 11.94
C TYR A 17 6.68 -1.48 12.30
N LEU A 18 5.44 -1.65 11.86
CA LEU A 18 4.42 -0.58 11.88
C LEU A 18 3.18 -0.94 12.71
N ALA A 19 2.91 -2.23 12.90
CA ALA A 19 1.59 -2.73 13.24
C ALA A 19 1.63 -4.02 14.09
N GLU A 20 2.69 -4.20 14.90
CA GLU A 20 2.83 -5.41 15.72
C GLU A 20 1.70 -5.55 16.75
N GLU A 21 1.26 -4.42 17.35
CA GLU A 21 0.21 -4.39 18.39
C GLU A 21 -1.16 -3.92 17.88
N ALA A 22 -1.27 -3.52 16.61
CA ALA A 22 -2.50 -2.97 16.05
C ALA A 22 -3.47 -4.07 15.61
N GLU A 23 -4.77 -3.87 15.81
CA GLU A 23 -5.80 -4.72 15.21
C GLU A 23 -5.78 -4.54 13.68
N ARG A 24 -5.85 -5.63 12.94
CA ARG A 24 -5.70 -5.63 11.49
C ARG A 24 -6.71 -6.55 10.81
N ASP A 25 -7.41 -6.02 9.82
CA ASP A 25 -8.20 -6.79 8.85
C ASP A 25 -7.36 -6.98 7.58
N ILE A 26 -6.25 -7.72 7.74
CA ILE A 26 -5.31 -8.02 6.67
C ILE A 26 -5.02 -9.52 6.72
N ALA A 27 -5.41 -10.23 5.67
CA ALA A 27 -5.12 -11.66 5.56
C ALA A 27 -3.61 -11.91 5.48
N TYR A 28 -3.15 -12.92 6.25
CA TYR A 28 -1.78 -13.39 6.18
C TYR A 28 -1.45 -13.88 4.77
N ASP A 29 -0.32 -13.44 4.23
CA ASP A 29 0.14 -13.83 2.90
C ASP A 29 1.67 -13.85 2.84
N PRO A 30 2.28 -15.05 2.80
CA PRO A 30 3.72 -15.18 2.80
C PRO A 30 4.37 -14.80 1.46
N GLU A 31 3.60 -14.55 0.40
CA GLU A 31 4.18 -14.18 -0.89
C GLU A 31 4.79 -12.76 -0.85
N PRO A 32 6.02 -12.60 -1.36
CA PRO A 32 6.59 -11.27 -1.55
C PRO A 32 5.75 -10.48 -2.56
N ILE A 33 5.54 -9.19 -2.28
CA ILE A 33 4.85 -8.28 -3.21
C ILE A 33 5.62 -8.20 -4.55
N GLY A 34 6.95 -8.33 -4.51
CA GLY A 34 7.77 -8.54 -5.71
C GLY A 34 7.85 -7.37 -6.70
N ARG A 35 7.40 -6.16 -6.33
CA ARG A 35 7.38 -4.99 -7.22
C ARG A 35 8.61 -4.10 -7.00
N TYR A 36 9.66 -4.33 -7.79
CA TYR A 36 10.93 -3.57 -7.69
C TYR A 36 10.90 -2.18 -8.36
N ASN A 37 9.87 -1.87 -9.14
CA ASN A 37 9.78 -0.64 -9.91
C ASN A 37 8.31 -0.18 -10.07
N VAL A 38 7.68 0.15 -8.94
CA VAL A 38 6.30 0.64 -8.89
C VAL A 38 6.22 1.99 -9.62
N ALA A 39 5.25 2.11 -10.53
CA ALA A 39 5.07 3.29 -11.39
C ALA A 39 3.76 4.05 -11.04
N PRO A 40 3.71 5.37 -11.31
CA PRO A 40 2.49 6.16 -11.20
C PRO A 40 1.36 5.58 -12.05
N GLY A 41 0.11 5.81 -11.65
CA GLY A 41 -1.08 5.31 -12.34
C GLY A 41 -1.39 3.82 -12.08
N THR A 42 -0.51 3.08 -11.43
CA THR A 42 -0.80 1.69 -11.02
C THR A 42 -1.54 1.66 -9.68
N LYS A 43 -2.27 0.58 -9.41
CA LYS A 43 -2.75 0.30 -8.06
C LYS A 43 -1.59 -0.20 -7.19
N VAL A 44 -1.47 0.31 -5.97
CA VAL A 44 -0.42 -0.02 -5.00
C VAL A 44 -1.07 -0.37 -3.68
N LEU A 45 -0.54 -1.38 -2.98
CA LEU A 45 -0.98 -1.70 -1.63
C LEU A 45 -0.67 -0.52 -0.70
N LEU A 46 -1.72 0.09 -0.16
CA LEU A 46 -1.67 1.25 0.73
C LEU A 46 -2.23 0.85 2.09
N LEU A 47 -1.44 1.04 3.14
CA LEU A 47 -1.86 0.85 4.52
C LEU A 47 -2.71 2.05 4.96
N SER A 48 -3.86 1.79 5.58
CA SER A 48 -4.73 2.82 6.14
C SER A 48 -5.44 2.30 7.39
N GLU A 49 -5.85 3.21 8.27
CA GLU A 49 -6.66 2.90 9.44
C GLU A 49 -8.10 3.37 9.22
N ARG A 50 -9.07 2.53 9.58
CA ARG A 50 -10.51 2.83 9.56
C ARG A 50 -11.13 2.08 10.74
N ASP A 51 -12.00 2.74 11.51
CA ASP A 51 -12.68 2.11 12.63
C ASP A 51 -11.71 1.38 13.60
N GLU A 52 -10.55 2.00 13.90
CA GLU A 52 -9.47 1.48 14.75
C GLU A 52 -8.78 0.19 14.25
N GLN A 53 -9.05 -0.24 13.01
CA GLN A 53 -8.43 -1.39 12.37
C GLN A 53 -7.59 -0.98 11.16
N LEU A 54 -6.46 -1.68 10.98
CA LEU A 54 -5.61 -1.52 9.82
C LEU A 54 -6.12 -2.33 8.63
N TYR A 55 -6.11 -1.69 7.45
CA TYR A 55 -6.47 -2.26 6.15
C TYR A 55 -5.34 -2.09 5.15
N LEU A 56 -5.25 -3.02 4.20
CA LEU A 56 -4.27 -2.98 3.12
C LEU A 56 -4.97 -3.11 1.76
N ASP A 57 -5.25 -1.97 1.12
CA ASP A 57 -6.03 -1.90 -0.11
C ASP A 57 -5.17 -1.56 -1.33
N PRO A 58 -5.46 -2.13 -2.52
CA PRO A 58 -4.84 -1.69 -3.77
C PRO A 58 -5.46 -0.37 -4.25
N VAL A 59 -4.79 0.76 -4.00
CA VAL A 59 -5.24 2.12 -4.32
C VAL A 59 -4.48 2.68 -5.52
N HIS A 60 -5.17 3.40 -6.41
CA HIS A 60 -4.56 4.08 -7.56
C HIS A 60 -3.54 5.14 -7.11
N TRP A 61 -2.29 5.01 -7.54
CA TRP A 61 -1.27 6.03 -7.29
C TRP A 61 -1.40 7.19 -8.28
N GLY A 62 -2.28 8.12 -7.96
CA GLY A 62 -2.51 9.34 -8.71
C GLY A 62 -3.83 9.96 -8.30
N TYR A 63 -3.95 11.29 -8.44
CA TYR A 63 -5.12 12.04 -8.06
C TYR A 63 -5.45 13.08 -9.12
N ALA A 64 -6.61 12.91 -9.77
CA ALA A 64 -7.13 13.82 -10.79
C ALA A 64 -8.65 13.93 -10.62
N PRO A 65 -9.13 14.88 -9.81
CA PRO A 65 -10.56 15.16 -9.64
C PRO A 65 -11.21 15.59 -10.96
N GLY A 66 -12.55 15.52 -11.05
CA GLY A 66 -13.27 15.88 -12.28
C GLY A 66 -13.12 17.34 -12.71
N TRP A 67 -12.68 18.23 -11.82
CA TRP A 67 -12.38 19.64 -12.15
C TRP A 67 -10.93 19.88 -12.58
N TRP A 68 -10.09 18.84 -12.59
CA TRP A 68 -8.71 18.92 -13.02
C TRP A 68 -8.61 18.63 -14.53
N ASP A 69 -8.26 19.66 -15.31
CA ASP A 69 -8.26 19.67 -16.78
C ASP A 69 -6.84 19.77 -17.39
N LYS A 70 -5.80 19.55 -16.58
CA LYS A 70 -4.41 19.49 -17.07
C LYS A 70 -4.02 18.12 -17.62
#